data_AF-A0A235IBU8-F1
#
_entry.id   AF-A0A235IBU8-F1
#
_cell.length_a   1.000
_cell.length_b   1.000
_cell.length_c   1.000
_cell.angle_alpha   90.00
_cell.angle_beta   90.00
_cell.angle_gamma   90.00
#
_symmetry.space_group_name_H-M   'P 1'
#
loop_
_entity.id
_entity.type
_entity.pdbx_description
1 polymer ?
#
loop_
_entity_poly.entity_id
_entity_poly.type
_entity_poly.pdbx_seq_one_letter_code
_entity_poly.pdbx_strand_id
1 'polypeptide(L)' 'MDSSWSLPLPLKEYAMSRVTVYFYSDRWVPIKYCSLGKAILLHQKASLEGKEILLFPINIDPNQFSNSFN' A
#
# COMPACT_ATOMS: atom_id res chain seq x y z
N MET A 1 18.49 -8.88 -16.85
CA MET A 1 17.02 -8.75 -16.84
C MET A 1 16.71 -7.47 -16.11
N ASP A 2 16.71 -6.36 -16.85
CA ASP A 2 16.41 -5.04 -16.30
C ASP A 2 14.90 -4.90 -16.29
N SER A 3 14.29 -5.14 -15.13
CA SER A 3 12.88 -4.81 -14.93
C SER A 3 12.75 -3.30 -15.07
N SER A 4 12.28 -2.83 -16.22
CA SER A 4 12.00 -1.42 -16.52
C SER A 4 10.86 -0.83 -15.65
N TRP A 5 10.35 -1.62 -14.71
CA TRP A 5 9.31 -1.28 -13.74
C TRP A 5 9.85 -1.10 -12.32
N SER A 6 11.14 -0.79 -12.15
CA SER A 6 11.62 -0.30 -10.86
C SER A 6 11.10 1.12 -10.64
N LEU A 7 9.94 1.22 -9.99
CA LEU A 7 9.46 2.51 -9.52
C LEU A 7 10.50 3.06 -8.55
N PRO A 8 11.11 4.23 -8.82
CA PRO A 8 12.03 4.83 -7.88
C PRO A 8 11.29 5.04 -6.57
N LEU A 9 11.99 4.82 -5.45
CA LEU A 9 11.46 5.16 -4.14
C LEU A 9 10.92 6.60 -4.19
N PRO A 10 9.79 6.88 -3.54
CA PRO A 10 9.15 8.19 -3.63
C PRO A 10 10.16 9.29 -3.34
N LEU A 11 10.09 10.35 -4.16
CA LEU A 11 10.85 11.57 -3.92
C LEU A 11 10.65 12.02 -2.47
N LYS A 12 11.68 12.63 -1.88
CA LYS A 12 11.70 13.03 -0.46
C LYS A 12 10.44 13.81 -0.04
N GLU A 13 9.85 14.57 -0.96
CA GLU A 13 8.60 15.31 -0.77
C GLU A 13 7.39 14.40 -0.48
N TYR A 14 7.29 13.22 -1.10
CA TYR A 14 6.17 12.29 -0.93
C TYR A 14 6.39 11.31 0.22
N ALA A 15 7.62 11.20 0.76
CA ALA A 15 7.91 10.29 1.87
C ALA A 15 7.06 10.58 3.11
N MET A 16 6.61 11.84 3.29
CA MET A 16 5.75 12.29 4.38
C MET A 16 4.26 12.22 4.07
N SER A 17 3.87 11.95 2.82
CA SER A 17 2.47 11.79 2.42
C SER A 17 1.79 10.70 3.25
N ARG A 18 0.58 10.98 3.72
CA ARG A 18 -0.20 10.03 4.52
C ARG A 18 -0.83 8.98 3.63
N VAL A 19 -0.71 7.72 4.05
CA VAL A 19 -1.31 6.56 3.39
C VAL A 19 -1.91 5.61 4.43
N THR A 20 -2.80 4.76 3.95
CA THR A 20 -3.42 3.69 4.72
C THR A 20 -2.89 2.35 4.20
N VAL A 21 -2.42 1.52 5.12
CA VAL A 21 -1.99 0.15 4.86
C VAL A 21 -3.21 -0.77 5.06
N TYR A 22 -3.47 -1.61 4.07
CA TYR A 22 -4.54 -2.59 4.08
C TYR A 22 -3.99 -4.02 4.01
N PHE A 23 -4.72 -4.93 4.64
CA PHE A 23 -4.56 -6.37 4.51
C PHE A 23 -5.86 -6.96 3.96
N TYR A 24 -5.76 -8.00 3.13
CA TYR A 24 -6.94 -8.66 2.57
C TYR A 24 -7.36 -9.85 3.44
N SER A 25 -8.61 -9.84 3.89
CA SER A 25 -9.24 -10.95 4.64
C SER A 25 -10.73 -10.95 4.32
N ASP A 26 -11.12 -11.58 3.21
CA ASP A 26 -12.45 -11.53 2.55
C ASP A 26 -12.90 -10.15 2.07
N ARG A 27 -12.37 -9.09 2.68
CA ARG A 27 -12.48 -7.68 2.34
C ARG A 27 -11.16 -6.98 2.67
N TRP A 28 -11.00 -5.75 2.18
CA TRP A 28 -9.85 -4.93 2.56
C TRP A 28 -10.02 -4.38 3.97
N VAL A 29 -9.11 -4.75 4.88
CA VAL A 29 -9.11 -4.31 6.27
C VAL A 29 -7.98 -3.29 6.47
N PRO A 30 -8.28 -2.05 6.87
CA PRO A 30 -7.24 -1.07 7.19
C PRO A 30 -6.56 -1.49 8.49
N ILE A 31 -5.23 -1.62 8.45
CA ILE A 31 -4.44 -2.06 9.62
C ILE A 31 -3.59 -0.93 10.21
N LYS A 32 -3.23 0.08 9.41
CA LYS A 32 -2.35 1.17 9.88
C LYS A 32 -2.44 2.42 9.01
N TYR A 33 -2.39 3.58 9.67
CA TYR A 33 -2.24 4.88 9.02
C TYR A 33 -0.83 5.42 9.31
N CYS A 34 -0.03 5.69 8.27
CA CYS A 34 1.34 6.17 8.44
C CYS A 34 1.81 7.02 7.25
N SER A 35 3.04 7.49 7.29
CA SER A 35 3.67 8.13 6.14
C SER A 35 4.10 7.11 5.10
N LEU A 36 4.11 7.48 3.83
CA LEU A 36 4.46 6.60 2.71
C LEU A 36 5.83 5.95 2.91
N GLY A 37 6.83 6.70 3.40
CA GLY A 37 8.15 6.14 3.70
C GLY A 37 8.09 4.99 4.72
N LYS A 38 7.29 5.12 5.79
CA LYS A 38 7.09 4.03 6.76
C LYS A 38 6.30 2.88 6.17
N ALA A 39 5.32 3.18 5.32
CA ALA A 39 4.49 2.17 4.67
C ALA A 39 5.30 1.28 3.72
N ILE A 40 6.26 1.86 2.99
CA ILE A 40 7.19 1.12 2.13
C ILE A 40 8.07 0.15 2.95
N LEU A 41 8.62 0.62 4.07
CA LEU A 41 9.40 -0.26 4.97
C LEU A 41 8.55 -1.42 5.50
N LEU A 42 7.28 -1.16 5.82
CA LEU A 42 6.35 -2.21 6.24
C LEU A 42 6.05 -3.19 5.10
N HIS A 43 5.84 -2.69 3.87
CA HIS A 43 5.62 -3.53 2.69
C HIS A 43 6.81 -4.45 2.43
N GLN A 44 8.04 -3.91 2.49
CA GLN A 44 9.26 -4.71 2.34
C GLN A 44 9.37 -5.79 3.42
N LYS A 45 9.10 -5.43 4.68
CA LYS A 45 9.11 -6.40 5.78
C LYS A 45 8.03 -7.48 5.61
N ALA A 46 6.81 -7.11 5.24
CA ALA A 46 5.71 -8.02 5.02
C ALA A 46 6.01 -9.00 3.87
N SER A 47 6.58 -8.50 2.77
CA SER A 47 7.00 -9.32 1.63
C SER A 47 8.04 -10.39 2.03
N LEU A 48 9.00 -10.04 2.89
CA LEU A 48 9.97 -11.01 3.44
C LEU A 48 9.31 -12.07 4.34
N GLU A 49 8.21 -11.72 5.00
CA GLU A 49 7.42 -12.64 5.84
C GLU A 49 6.34 -13.42 5.03
N GLY A 50 6.28 -13.25 3.71
CA GLY A 50 5.25 -13.87 2.86
C GLY A 50 3.84 -13.30 3.06
N LYS A 51 3.74 -12.10 3.63
CA LYS A 51 2.47 -11.39 3.85
C LYS A 51 2.25 -10.34 2.76
N GLU A 52 1.04 -10.31 2.24
CA GLU A 52 0.63 -9.32 1.26
C GLU A 52 -0.11 -8.17 1.95
N ILE A 53 0.42 -6.95 1.80
CA ILE A 53 -0.24 -5.71 2.23
C ILE A 53 -0.22 -4.71 1.10
N LEU A 54 -1.28 -3.92 0.97
CA LEU A 54 -1.40 -2.90 -0.06
C LEU A 54 -1.50 -1.50 0.55
N LEU A 55 -1.07 -0.51 -0.21
CA LEU A 55 -1.01 0.88 0.22
C LEU A 55 -1.99 1.71 -0.62
N PHE A 56 -2.88 2.44 0.05
CA PHE A 56 -3.80 3.36 -0.59
C PHE A 56 -3.68 4.77 -0.02
N PRO A 57 -3.95 5.83 -0.81
CA PRO A 57 -4.16 7.17 -0.28
C PRO A 57 -5.26 7.17 0.80
N ILE A 58 -5.16 8.09 1.76
CA ILE A 58 -6.10 8.16 2.90
C ILE A 58 -7.56 8.41 2.49
N ASN A 59 -7.78 8.98 1.32
CA ASN A 59 -9.09 9.32 0.77
C ASN A 59 -9.68 8.20 -0.12
N ILE A 60 -9.00 7.05 -0.23
CA ILE A 60 -9.44 5.91 -1.04
C ILE A 60 -9.74 4.73 -0.11
N ASP A 61 -10.98 4.26 -0.14
CA ASP A 61 -11.37 2.99 0.47
C ASP A 61 -11.43 1.92 -0.63
N PRO A 62 -10.53 0.92 -0.61
CA PRO A 62 -10.50 -0.11 -1.63
C PRO A 62 -11.75 -1.01 -1.65
N ASN A 63 -12.55 -1.03 -0.57
CA ASN A 63 -13.84 -1.74 -0.57
C ASN A 63 -14.91 -1.06 -1.42
N GLN A 64 -14.71 0.19 -1.87
CA GLN A 64 -15.65 0.84 -2.78
C GLN A 64 -15.56 0.28 -4.21
N PHE A 65 -14.43 -0.32 -4.59
CA PHE A 65 -14.24 -0.87 -5.94
C PHE A 65 -14.94 -2.23 -6.15
N SER A 66 -15.31 -2.94 -5.08
CA SER A 66 -15.95 -4.27 -5.17
C SER A 66 -17.38 -4.24 -5.72
N ASN A 67 -18.02 -3.07 -5.79
CA ASN A 67 -19.40 -2.90 -6.28
C ASN A 67 -19.52 -2.69 -7.80
N SER A 68 -18.42 -2.81 -8.57
CA SER A 68 -18.35 -2.35 -9.97
C SER A 68 -18.63 -3.42 -11.04
N PHE A 69 -19.00 -4.65 -10.64
CA PHE A 69 -19.33 -5.74 -11.57
C PHE A 69 -20.80 -6.16 -11.40
N ASN A 70 -21.73 -5.32 -11.86
CA ASN A 70 -23.12 -5.70 -12.14
C ASN A 70 -23.49 -5.23 -13.54
#